data_AF-A0A4Q6BWC9-F1
#
_entry.id   AF-A0A4Q6BWC9-F1
#
_cell.length_a   1.000
_cell.length_b   1.000
_cell.length_c   1.000
_cell.angle_alpha   90.00
_cell.angle_beta   90.00
_cell.angle_gamma   90.00
#
_symmetry.space_group_name_H-M   'P 1'
#
loop_
_entity.id
_entity.type
_entity.pdbx_description
1 polymer ?
#
loop_
_entity_poly.entity_id
_entity_poly.type
_entity_poly.pdbx_seq_one_letter_code
_entity_poly.pdbx_strand_id
1 'polypeptide(L)'
;MKLPNFQLAPALTSWEPHSDPRSSAVLALFIDDPDLGVSLLFTRRAAELRAHAGQVGFPGGRREVYDESPAATALREANEEIGLLAHSVT
;
A
#
# COMPACT_ATOMS: atom_id res chain seq x y z
N MET A 1 -20.94 7.71 -14.84
CA MET A 1 -20.28 6.48 -14.35
C MET A 1 -20.53 6.41 -12.85
N LYS A 2 -21.28 5.41 -12.34
CA LYS A 2 -21.54 5.29 -10.89
C LYS A 2 -20.27 4.71 -10.24
N LEU A 3 -19.65 5.45 -9.33
CA LEU A 3 -18.58 4.92 -8.48
C LEU A 3 -19.15 3.78 -7.62
N PRO A 4 -18.42 2.68 -7.41
CA PRO A 4 -18.86 1.63 -6.49
C PRO A 4 -19.02 2.23 -5.08
N ASN A 5 -20.08 1.81 -4.40
CA ASN A 5 -20.44 2.28 -3.07
C ASN A 5 -19.37 1.80 -2.07
N PHE A 6 -18.40 2.68 -1.76
CA PHE A 6 -17.35 2.35 -0.79
C PHE A 6 -17.91 2.57 0.61
N GLN A 7 -18.40 1.49 1.22
CA GLN A 7 -18.92 1.53 2.57
C GLN A 7 -17.75 1.41 3.54
N LEU A 8 -17.38 2.53 4.17
CA LEU A 8 -16.38 2.52 5.24
C LEU A 8 -16.89 1.57 6.33
N ALA A 9 -16.06 0.59 6.71
CA ALA A 9 -16.35 -0.24 7.86
C ALA A 9 -16.62 0.66 9.08
N PRO A 10 -17.54 0.28 9.98
CA PRO A 10 -17.77 1.03 11.21
C PRO A 10 -16.43 1.26 11.91
N ALA A 11 -16.23 2.47 12.44
CA ALA A 11 -15.01 2.82 13.16
C ALA A 11 -14.71 1.71 14.17
N LEU A 12 -13.56 1.04 14.01
CA LEU A 12 -13.14 -0.04 14.88
C LEU A 12 -12.93 0.56 16.28
N THR A 13 -13.95 0.45 17.14
CA THR A 13 -13.93 1.00 18.49
C THR A 13 -12.96 0.27 19.43
N SER A 14 -12.45 -0.88 19.00
CA SER A 14 -11.38 -1.61 19.68
C SER A 14 -10.55 -2.39 18.65
N TRP A 15 -9.48 -1.77 18.16
CA TRP A 15 -8.39 -2.51 17.52
C TRP A 15 -7.54 -3.12 18.63
N GLU A 16 -7.68 -4.43 18.89
CA GLU A 16 -6.69 -5.16 19.67
C GLU A 16 -5.60 -5.64 18.70
N PRO A 17 -4.39 -5.06 18.72
CA PRO A 17 -3.31 -5.55 17.89
C PRO A 17 -3.04 -7.01 18.26
N HIS A 18 -2.87 -7.87 17.25
CA HIS A 18 -2.35 -9.22 17.47
C HIS A 18 -1.08 -9.14 18.32
N SER A 19 -0.91 -10.08 19.25
CA SER A 19 0.17 -10.10 20.24
C SER A 19 1.59 -10.19 19.65
N ASP A 20 1.71 -10.43 18.34
CA ASP A 20 2.97 -10.42 17.59
C ASP A 20 2.70 -9.98 16.13
N PRO A 21 2.55 -8.69 15.85
CA PRO A 21 2.31 -8.22 14.50
C PRO A 21 3.60 -8.34 13.71
N ARG A 22 3.53 -9.03 12.56
CA ARG A 22 4.66 -9.06 11.61
C ARG A 22 4.94 -7.63 11.16
N SER A 23 6.18 -7.18 11.35
CA SER A 23 6.62 -5.85 10.90
C SER A 23 6.46 -5.74 9.39
N SER A 24 5.77 -4.70 8.94
CA SER A 24 5.45 -4.41 7.54
C SER A 24 5.39 -2.90 7.32
N ALA A 25 5.51 -2.47 6.07
CA ALA A 25 5.37 -1.06 5.69
C ALA A 25 4.67 -0.94 4.34
N VAL A 26 3.96 0.18 4.14
CA VAL A 26 3.30 0.54 2.88
C VAL A 26 3.67 1.95 2.47
N LEU A 27 3.63 2.23 1.16
CA LEU A 27 3.86 3.54 0.57
C LEU A 27 2.54 4.19 0.15
N ALA A 28 2.10 5.19 0.90
CA ALA A 28 1.01 6.07 0.48
C ALA A 28 1.58 7.17 -0.44
N LEU A 29 1.66 6.89 -1.74
CA LEU A 29 2.24 7.80 -2.72
C LEU A 29 1.23 8.87 -3.15
N PHE A 30 1.54 10.13 -2.86
CA PHE A 30 0.82 11.29 -3.38
C PHE A 30 1.43 11.73 -4.71
N ILE A 31 0.60 11.88 -5.72
CA ILE A 31 0.99 12.35 -7.05
C ILE A 31 0.31 13.68 -7.29
N ASP A 32 1.10 14.74 -7.46
CA ASP A 32 0.61 16.06 -7.84
C ASP A 32 0.54 16.14 -9.36
N ASP A 33 -0.67 16.05 -9.90
CA ASP A 33 -0.94 16.15 -11.32
C ASP A 33 -1.54 17.53 -11.63
N PRO A 34 -0.98 18.31 -12.59
CA PRO A 34 -1.47 19.65 -12.89
C PRO A 34 -2.95 19.72 -13.34
N ASP A 35 -3.46 18.65 -13.97
CA ASP A 35 -4.81 18.62 -14.53
C ASP A 35 -5.82 17.91 -13.60
N LEU A 36 -5.34 16.93 -12.81
CA LEU A 36 -6.17 16.09 -11.94
C LEU A 36 -6.08 16.45 -10.44
N GLY A 37 -5.13 17.30 -10.07
CA GLY A 37 -4.79 17.61 -8.69
C GLY A 37 -4.10 16.46 -7.96
N VAL A 38 -4.08 16.53 -6.63
CA VAL A 38 -3.42 15.53 -5.79
C VAL A 38 -4.19 14.20 -5.83
N SER A 39 -3.51 13.13 -6.22
CA SER A 39 -4.05 11.78 -6.27
C SER A 39 -3.22 10.78 -5.46
N LEU A 40 -3.80 9.62 -5.14
CA LEU A 40 -3.13 8.52 -4.44
C LEU A 40 -3.01 7.30 -5.36
N LEU A 41 -1.85 6.66 -5.33
CA LEU A 41 -1.63 5.41 -6.05
C LEU A 41 -2.04 4.19 -5.22
N PHE A 42 -2.78 3.28 -5.86
CA PHE A 42 -3.13 1.97 -5.31
C PHE A 42 -2.75 0.86 -6.30
N THR A 43 -2.37 -0.30 -5.77
CA THR A 43 -2.19 -1.52 -6.56
C THR A 43 -3.41 -2.42 -6.39
N ARG A 44 -3.67 -3.25 -7.40
CA ARG A 44 -4.67 -4.31 -7.33
C ARG A 44 -3.97 -5.64 -7.57
N ARG A 45 -4.00 -6.52 -6.58
CA ARG A 45 -3.41 -7.86 -6.72
C ARG A 45 -4.13 -8.64 -7.82
N ALA A 46 -3.35 -9.39 -8.61
CA ALA A 46 -3.89 -10.22 -9.68
C ALA A 46 -5.01 -11.13 -9.16
N ALA A 47 -6.09 -11.25 -9.93
CA ALA A 47 -7.28 -11.99 -9.54
C ALA A 47 -7.03 -13.50 -9.37
N GLU A 48 -5.92 -14.00 -9.92
CA GLU A 48 -5.57 -15.42 -9.96
C GLU A 48 -4.72 -15.88 -8.76
N LEU A 49 -4.40 -14.99 -7.82
CA LEU A 49 -3.60 -15.33 -6.65
C LEU A 49 -4.40 -16.15 -5.63
N ARG A 50 -3.76 -17.17 -5.04
CA ARG A 50 -4.40 -18.08 -4.06
C ARG A 50 -4.85 -17.40 -2.76
N ALA A 51 -4.26 -16.24 -2.44
CA ALA A 51 -4.64 -15.41 -1.29
C ALA A 51 -4.67 -13.93 -1.71
N HIS A 52 -5.58 -13.16 -1.10
CA HIS A 52 -5.71 -11.71 -1.31
C HIS A 52 -6.00 -11.29 -2.77
N ALA A 53 -6.58 -12.19 -3.59
CA ALA A 53 -6.93 -11.91 -4.97
C ALA A 53 -7.83 -10.67 -5.11
N GLY A 54 -7.48 -9.78 -6.03
CA GLY A 54 -8.28 -8.59 -6.35
C GLY A 54 -8.32 -7.52 -5.27
N GLN A 55 -7.62 -7.69 -4.14
CA GLN A 55 -7.53 -6.67 -3.10
C GLN A 55 -6.83 -5.42 -3.64
N VAL A 56 -7.40 -4.28 -3.28
CA VAL A 56 -6.86 -2.95 -3.56
C VAL A 56 -6.15 -2.46 -2.30
N GLY A 57 -4.92 -2.01 -2.44
CA GLY A 57 -4.12 -1.53 -1.32
C GLY A 57 -3.00 -0.61 -1.79
N PHE A 58 -2.27 -0.03 -0.84
CA PHE A 58 -1.03 0.66 -1.15
C PHE A 58 0.07 -0.36 -1.50
N PRO A 59 1.03 0.01 -2.36
CA PRO A 59 2.26 -0.77 -2.52
C PRO A 59 2.92 -0.98 -1.17
N GLY A 60 3.40 -2.19 -0.90
CA GLY A 60 4.05 -2.49 0.36
C GLY A 60 4.00 -3.95 0.73
N GLY A 61 4.66 -4.28 1.83
CA GLY A 61 4.88 -5.66 2.19
C GLY A 61 5.62 -5.81 3.51
N ARG A 62 6.20 -7.00 3.67
CA ARG A 62 6.83 -7.41 4.91
C ARG A 62 8.21 -6.77 5.03
N ARG A 63 8.59 -6.37 6.24
CA ARG A 63 9.98 -5.97 6.50
C ARG A 63 10.89 -7.19 6.38
N GLU A 64 11.96 -7.02 5.62
CA GLU A 64 13.07 -7.96 5.54
C GLU A 64 14.21 -7.58 6.51
N VAL A 65 15.06 -8.56 6.83
CA VAL A 65 16.17 -8.37 7.80
C VAL A 65 17.18 -7.31 7.37
N TYR A 66 17.29 -7.08 6.06
CA TYR A 66 18.22 -6.12 5.46
C TYR A 66 17.58 -4.74 5.21
N ASP A 67 16.28 -4.59 5.46
CA ASP A 67 15.64 -3.28 5.37
C ASP A 67 16.08 -2.43 6.57
N GLU A 68 16.69 -1.28 6.32
CA GLU A 68 17.22 -0.41 7.38
C GLU A 68 16.11 0.33 8.15
N SER A 69 14.98 0.58 7.49
CA SER A 69 13.85 1.35 8.05
C SER A 69 12.51 0.93 7.42
N PRO A 70 11.36 1.31 8.02
CA PRO A 70 10.05 1.11 7.39
C PRO A 70 9.93 1.79 6.02
N ALA A 71 10.56 2.96 5.84
CA ALA A 71 10.59 3.64 4.55
C ALA A 71 11.38 2.82 3.51
N ALA A 72 12.51 2.22 3.90
CA ALA A 72 13.28 1.34 3.03
C ALA A 72 12.47 0.10 2.62
N THR A 73 11.75 -0.52 3.57
CA THR A 73 10.81 -1.62 3.27
C THR A 73 9.76 -1.19 2.23
N ALA A 74 9.07 -0.08 2.47
CA ALA A 74 8.01 0.38 1.57
C ALA A 74 8.52 0.74 0.16
N LEU A 75 9.70 1.36 0.05
CA LEU A 75 10.32 1.71 -1.23
C LEU A 75 10.81 0.47 -1.99
N ARG A 76 11.40 -0.52 -1.31
CA ARG A 76 11.78 -1.80 -1.92
C ARG A 76 10.56 -2.52 -2.49
N GLU A 77 9.51 -2.67 -1.68
CA GLU A 77 8.27 -3.34 -2.09
C GLU A 77 7.59 -2.60 -3.25
N ALA A 78 7.54 -1.26 -3.21
CA ALA A 78 7.03 -0.45 -4.33
C ALA A 78 7.87 -0.63 -5.60
N ASN A 79 9.19 -0.80 -5.48
CA ASN A 79 10.03 -1.12 -6.63
C ASN A 79 9.70 -2.50 -7.22
N GLU A 80 9.52 -3.52 -6.38
CA GLU A 80 9.19 -4.87 -6.81
C GLU A 80 7.80 -4.97 -7.46
N GLU A 81 6.79 -4.28 -6.90
CA GLU A 81 5.41 -4.37 -7.39
C GLU A 81 5.12 -3.50 -8.61
N ILE A 82 5.66 -2.28 -8.67
CA ILE A 82 5.33 -1.29 -9.71
C ILE A 82 6.54 -0.62 -10.37
N GLY A 83 7.77 -1.03 -10.04
CA GLY A 83 8.99 -0.47 -10.64
C GLY A 83 9.36 0.94 -10.16
N LEU A 84 8.77 1.42 -9.05
CA LEU A 84 9.06 2.77 -8.52
C LEU A 84 10.51 2.86 -8.05
N LEU A 85 11.25 3.85 -8.55
CA LEU A 85 12.64 4.08 -8.14
C LEU A 85 12.66 4.99 -6.91
N ALA A 86 13.47 4.66 -5.90
CA ALA A 86 13.50 5.44 -4.66
C ALA A 86 13.80 6.93 -4.88
N HIS A 87 14.65 7.25 -5.88
CA HIS A 87 15.02 8.63 -6.21
C HIS A 87 13.91 9.43 -6.91
N SER A 88 12.78 8.82 -7.28
CA SER A 88 11.62 9.53 -7.83
C SER A 88 10.60 9.93 -6.76
N VAL A 89 10.91 9.67 -5.48
CA VAL A 89 10.09 10.05 -4.32
C VAL A 89 10.86 11.06 -3.48
N THR A 90 10.18 12.12 -3.03
CA THR A 90 10.75 13.24 -2.26
C THR A 90 10.31 13.26 -0.82
#